data_AF-A0A923WM44-F1
#
_entry.id   AF-A0A923WM44-F1
#
_cell.length_a   1.000
_cell.length_b   1.000
_cell.length_c   1.000
_cell.angle_alpha   90.00
_cell.angle_beta   90.00
_cell.angle_gamma   90.00
#
_symmetry.space_group_name_H-M   'P 1'
#
loop_
_entity.id
_entity.type
_entity.pdbx_description
1 polymer ?
#
loop_
_entity_poly.entity_id
_entity_poly.type
_entity_poly.pdbx_seq_one_letter_code
_entity_poly.pdbx_strand_id
1 'polypeptide(L)' 'IAAGKQCTRLAMTWDDKISFVLTESLAIKGVKPLDVITESDSSTRNDEERFDNDMMLMTGELSKLLAEIVEALGGEAKA' A
#
# COMPACT_ATOMS: atom_id res chain seq x y z
N ILE A 1 20.73 10.81 -9.68
CA ILE A 1 21.36 10.53 -8.36
C ILE A 1 22.82 11.03 -8.37
N ALA A 2 23.05 12.25 -8.87
CA ALA A 2 24.39 12.84 -8.97
C ALA A 2 24.60 13.83 -7.82
N ALA A 3 25.86 14.00 -7.40
CA ALA A 3 26.30 14.76 -6.23
C ALA A 3 26.07 14.10 -4.85
N GLY A 4 26.06 12.76 -4.77
CA GLY A 4 26.03 12.04 -3.49
C GLY A 4 24.71 12.10 -2.72
N LYS A 5 23.63 12.57 -3.37
CA LYS A 5 22.30 12.61 -2.77
C LYS A 5 21.66 11.22 -2.78
N GLN A 6 21.17 10.78 -1.63
CA GLN A 6 20.42 9.54 -1.48
C GLN A 6 18.92 9.83 -1.37
N CYS A 7 18.10 9.00 -2.01
CA CYS A 7 16.65 9.11 -1.87
C CYS A 7 16.24 8.58 -0.49
N THR A 8 15.66 9.43 0.35
CA THR A 8 15.24 9.07 1.72
C THR A 8 13.73 8.86 1.84
N ARG A 9 12.97 9.31 0.84
CA ARG A 9 11.51 9.18 0.73
C ARG A 9 11.12 9.02 -0.73
N LEU A 10 10.37 7.98 -1.02
CA LEU A 10 9.91 7.65 -2.36
C LEU A 10 8.39 7.50 -2.35
N ALA A 11 7.69 8.42 -3.03
CA ALA A 11 6.26 8.28 -3.27
C ALA A 11 6.04 7.30 -4.43
N MET A 12 5.20 6.31 -4.23
CA MET A 12 4.98 5.22 -5.17
C MET A 12 3.49 4.88 -5.24
N THR A 13 3.10 4.32 -6.37
CA THR A 13 1.81 3.65 -6.55
C THR A 13 2.09 2.20 -6.84
N TRP A 14 1.41 1.32 -6.12
CA TRP A 14 1.47 -0.12 -6.32
C TRP A 14 0.20 -0.60 -7.04
N ASP A 15 0.41 -1.30 -8.16
CA ASP A 15 -0.63 -1.96 -8.99
C ASP A 15 -1.85 -1.08 -9.29
N ASP A 16 -1.66 0.23 -9.45
CA ASP A 16 -2.73 1.23 -9.61
C ASP A 16 -3.83 1.20 -8.52
N LYS A 17 -3.51 0.59 -7.37
CA LYS A 17 -4.42 0.30 -6.26
C LYS A 17 -4.10 1.06 -4.99
N ILE A 18 -2.82 1.19 -4.63
CA ILE A 18 -2.42 1.82 -3.37
C ILE A 18 -1.32 2.84 -3.62
N SER A 19 -1.56 4.08 -3.21
CA SER A 19 -0.54 5.13 -3.16
C SER A 19 0.05 5.26 -1.76
N PHE A 20 1.38 5.31 -1.66
CA PHE A 20 2.09 5.43 -0.39
C PHE A 20 3.48 6.08 -0.56
N VAL A 21 4.11 6.40 0.57
CA VAL A 21 5.50 6.87 0.63
C VAL A 21 6.33 5.86 1.41
N LEU A 22 7.37 5.31 0.77
CA LEU A 22 8.37 4.48 1.42
C LEU A 22 9.53 5.37 1.92
N THR A 23 9.91 5.21 3.18
CA THR A 23 11.08 5.89 3.75
C THR A 23 12.29 4.97 3.82
N GLU A 24 13.47 5.55 3.99
CA GLU A 24 14.72 4.79 4.19
C GLU A 24 14.71 3.85 5.40
N SER A 25 13.88 4.13 6.41
CA SER A 25 13.67 3.30 7.59
C SER A 25 12.65 2.17 7.35
N LEU A 26 12.31 1.88 6.10
CA LEU A 26 11.27 0.93 5.69
C LEU A 26 9.87 1.25 6.23
N ALA A 27 9.60 2.52 6.58
CA ALA A 27 8.27 2.93 7.00
C ALA A 27 7.40 3.25 5.78
N ILE A 28 6.20 2.67 5.76
CA ILE A 28 5.15 2.96 4.78
C ILE A 28 4.26 4.06 5.36
N LYS A 29 4.20 5.21 4.70
CA LYS A 29 3.46 6.39 5.17
C LYS A 29 2.43 6.85 4.14
N GLY A 30 1.33 7.42 4.63
CA GLY A 30 0.31 8.04 3.78
C GLY A 30 -0.37 7.04 2.84
N VAL A 31 -0.68 5.84 3.35
CA VAL A 31 -1.38 4.78 2.60
C VAL A 31 -2.75 5.30 2.18
N LYS A 32 -3.01 5.30 0.87
CA LYS A 32 -4.27 5.71 0.27
C LYS A 32 -4.71 4.67 -0.77
N PRO A 33 -5.87 4.03 -0.58
CA PRO A 33 -6.53 3.29 -1.64
C PRO A 33 -6.81 4.23 -2.82
N LEU A 34 -6.63 3.74 -4.04
CA LEU A 34 -6.99 4.40 -5.27
C LEU A 34 -8.37 3.95 -5.73
N ASP A 35 -9.02 4.77 -6.55
CA ASP A 35 -10.46 4.65 -6.90
C ASP A 35 -10.85 3.30 -7.52
N VAL A 36 -9.91 2.55 -8.11
CA VAL A 36 -10.11 1.19 -8.61
C VAL A 36 -10.63 0.23 -7.52
N ILE A 37 -10.24 0.45 -6.26
CA ILE A 37 -10.71 -0.31 -5.09
C ILE A 37 -12.11 0.17 -4.65
N THR A 38 -12.39 1.46 -4.81
CA THR A 38 -13.58 2.12 -4.25
C THR A 38 -14.82 1.97 -5.13
N GLU A 39 -14.66 1.81 -6.45
CA GLU A 39 -15.79 1.66 -7.39
C GLU A 39 -16.49 0.29 -7.34
N SER A 40 -15.86 -0.73 -6.77
CA SER A 40 -16.41 -2.10 -6.80
C SER A 40 -17.62 -2.35 -5.90
N ASP A 41 -17.97 -1.44 -4.97
CA ASP A 41 -18.89 -1.81 -3.88
C ASP A 41 -19.95 -0.78 -3.50
N SER A 42 -20.54 -0.09 -4.49
CA SER A 42 -21.64 0.87 -4.25
C SER A 42 -22.99 0.22 -3.90
N SER A 43 -23.03 -1.04 -3.44
CA SER A 43 -24.27 -1.84 -3.34
C SER A 43 -24.71 -2.19 -1.90
N THR A 44 -23.89 -1.92 -0.88
CA THR A 44 -24.21 -2.19 0.52
C THR A 44 -25.13 -1.11 1.12
N ARG A 45 -26.16 -1.56 1.85
CA ARG A 45 -27.22 -0.70 2.41
C ARG A 45 -26.97 -0.27 3.86
N ASN A 46 -25.99 -0.87 4.54
CA ASN A 46 -25.66 -0.65 5.94
C ASN A 46 -24.20 -0.16 6.10
N ASP A 47 -23.98 0.84 6.97
CA ASP A 47 -22.67 1.45 7.20
C ASP A 47 -21.66 0.47 7.85
N GLU A 48 -22.13 -0.45 8.69
CA GLU A 48 -21.28 -1.48 9.31
C GLU A 48 -20.76 -2.48 8.25
N GLU A 49 -21.66 -2.99 7.40
CA GLU A 49 -21.29 -3.92 6.32
C GLU A 49 -20.34 -3.28 5.31
N ARG A 50 -20.54 -1.98 5.03
CA ARG A 50 -19.64 -1.23 4.15
C ARG A 50 -18.24 -1.12 4.75
N PHE A 51 -18.13 -0.79 6.03
CA PHE A 51 -16.83 -0.71 6.70
C PHE A 51 -16.09 -2.06 6.70
N ASP A 52 -16.80 -3.14 7.02
CA ASP A 52 -16.22 -4.49 7.03
C ASP A 52 -15.74 -4.91 5.63
N ASN A 53 -16.52 -4.61 4.59
CA ASN A 53 -16.12 -4.84 3.20
C ASN A 53 -14.88 -4.03 2.81
N ASP A 54 -14.87 -2.72 3.07
CA ASP A 54 -13.75 -1.83 2.77
C ASP A 54 -12.48 -2.29 3.50
N MET A 55 -12.61 -2.71 4.76
CA MET A 55 -11.50 -3.25 5.55
C MET A 55 -10.99 -4.59 4.99
N MET A 56 -11.89 -5.52 4.64
CA MET A 56 -11.52 -6.81 4.07
C MET A 56 -10.76 -6.64 2.75
N LEU A 57 -11.26 -5.76 1.89
CA LEU A 57 -10.63 -5.49 0.59
C LEU A 57 -9.27 -4.81 0.77
N MET A 58 -9.20 -3.76 1.60
CA MET A 58 -7.97 -3.02 1.84
C MET A 58 -6.89 -3.87 2.52
N THR A 59 -7.26 -4.72 3.48
CA THR A 59 -6.30 -5.62 4.17
C THR A 59 -5.77 -6.70 3.23
N GLY A 60 -6.61 -7.23 2.34
CA GLY A 60 -6.19 -8.18 1.31
C GLY A 60 -5.16 -7.60 0.35
N GLU A 61 -5.39 -6.39 -0.15
CA GLU A 61 -4.43 -5.71 -1.03
C GLU A 61 -3.16 -5.26 -0.28
N LEU A 62 -3.30 -4.80 0.96
CA LEU A 62 -2.15 -4.42 1.81
C LEU A 62 -1.23 -5.62 2.08
N SER A 63 -1.78 -6.83 2.27
CA SER A 63 -0.97 -8.04 2.45
C SER A 63 -0.12 -8.35 1.23
N LYS A 64 -0.67 -8.15 0.02
CA LYS A 64 0.06 -8.36 -1.25
C LYS A 64 1.15 -7.31 -1.43
N LEU A 65 0.81 -6.04 -1.21
CA LEU A 65 1.76 -4.92 -1.20
C LEU A 65 2.98 -5.24 -0.31
N LEU A 66 2.75 -5.66 0.94
CA LEU A 66 3.83 -5.93 1.88
C LEU A 66 4.75 -7.07 1.40
N ALA A 67 4.18 -8.16 0.89
CA ALA A 67 4.95 -9.28 0.37
C ALA A 67 5.84 -8.85 -0.81
N GLU A 68 5.27 -8.11 -1.77
CA GLU A 68 6.01 -7.65 -2.95
C GLU A 68 7.07 -6.59 -2.63
N ILE A 69 6.81 -5.69 -1.67
CA ILE A 69 7.81 -4.73 -1.20
C ILE A 69 9.00 -5.45 -0.58
N VAL A 70 8.73 -6.45 0.28
CA VAL A 70 9.79 -7.25 0.91
C VAL A 70 10.62 -7.95 -0.15
N GLU A 71 9.98 -8.60 -1.12
CA GLU A 71 10.66 -9.25 -2.23
C GLU A 71 11.49 -8.26 -3.06
N ALA A 72 10.92 -7.11 -3.44
CA ALA A 72 11.58 -6.08 -4.24
C ALA A 72 12.78 -5.44 -3.52
N LEU A 73 12.77 -5.42 -2.19
CA LEU A 73 13.88 -4.94 -1.36
C LEU A 73 14.98 -5.99 -1.12
N GLY A 74 14.82 -7.21 -1.65
CA GLY A 74 15.81 -8.29 -1.54
C GLY A 74 15.50 -9.33 -0.46
N GLY A 75 14.27 -9.35 0.05
CA GLY A 75 13.79 -10.30 1.05
C GLY A 75 13.99 -9.85 2.51
N GLU A 76 13.49 -10.65 3.44
CA GLU A 76 13.61 -10.38 4.87
C GLU A 76 15.05 -10.60 5.35
N ALA A 77 15.49 -9.77 6.30
CA ALA A 77 16.75 -10.00 7.00
C ALA A 77 16.69 -11.35 7.72
N LYS A 78 17.69 -12.21 7.48
CA LYS A 78 17.85 -13.45 8.24
C LYS A 78 18.14 -13.09 9.70
N ALA A 79 17.40 -13.71 10.62
CA ALA A 79 17.59 -13.57 12.06
C ALA A 79 18.93 -14.15 12.54
#